data_AF-A0A354G314-F1
#
_entry.id   AF-A0A354G314-F1
#
_cell.length_a   1.000
_cell.length_b   1.000
_cell.length_c   1.000
_cell.angle_alpha   90.00
_cell.angle_beta   90.00
_cell.angle_gamma   90.00
#
_symmetry.space_group_name_H-M   'P 1'
#
loop_
_entity.id
_entity.type
_entity.pdbx_description
1 polymer ?
#
loop_
_entity_poly.entity_id
_entity_poly.type
_entity_poly.pdbx_seq_one_letter_code
_entity_poly.pdbx_strand_id
1 'polypeptide(L)'
;MSEIGGKIRDIRNSFKLSQYRFGKKIGVSGKTVSAYETGRAVPPEKIITEISEIFSVPILYMNKVEKCKLRDQIISVKNFVENLEKVLAEN
;
A
#
# COMPACT_ATOMS: atom_id res chain seq x y z
N MET A 1 11.73 3.73 6.27
CA MET A 1 10.31 3.62 6.67
C MET A 1 9.56 2.96 5.53
N SER A 2 8.69 1.97 5.77
CA SER A 2 7.89 1.40 4.69
C SER A 2 6.80 2.40 4.26
N GLU A 3 6.46 2.43 2.97
CA GLU A 3 5.45 3.34 2.40
C GLU A 3 4.10 3.24 3.17
N ILE A 4 3.69 2.01 3.51
CA ILE A 4 2.51 1.73 4.32
C ILE A 4 2.65 2.15 5.79
N GLY A 5 3.82 1.92 6.40
CA GLY A 5 4.08 2.29 7.78
C GLY A 5 4.00 3.80 8.00
N GLY A 6 4.42 4.59 7.00
CA GLY A 6 4.22 6.04 6.97
C GLY A 6 2.75 6.42 7.01
N LYS A 7 1.95 5.90 6.07
CA LYS A 7 0.51 6.17 6.00
C LYS A 7 -0.22 5.82 7.29
N ILE A 8 0.10 4.68 7.90
CA ILE A 8 -0.49 4.27 9.19
C ILE A 8 -0.16 5.28 10.29
N ARG A 9 1.10 5.74 10.34
CA ARG A 9 1.53 6.76 11.29
C ARG A 9 0.79 8.09 11.08
N ASP A 10 0.62 8.50 9.83
CA ASP A 10 -0.05 9.76 9.48
C ASP A 10 -1.53 9.73 9.86
N ILE A 11 -2.23 8.63 9.59
CA ILE A 11 -3.60 8.42 10.05
C ILE A 11 -3.64 8.43 11.58
N ARG A 12 -2.76 7.69 12.26
CA ARG A 12 -2.75 7.70 13.72
C ARG A 12 -2.57 9.12 14.29
N ASN A 13 -1.66 9.90 13.70
CA ASN A 13 -1.33 11.25 14.14
C ASN A 13 -2.45 12.25 13.82
N SER A 14 -3.15 12.13 12.69
CA SER A 14 -4.29 13.00 12.34
C SER A 14 -5.44 12.87 13.35
N PHE A 15 -5.63 11.65 13.88
CA PHE A 15 -6.58 11.38 14.97
C PHE A 15 -6.00 11.59 16.38
N LYS A 16 -4.75 12.09 16.50
CA LYS A 16 -4.04 12.36 17.77
C LYS A 16 -4.02 11.16 18.73
N LEU A 17 -3.87 9.95 18.19
CA LEU A 17 -3.87 8.71 18.97
C LEU A 17 -2.45 8.25 19.31
N SER A 18 -2.28 7.69 20.51
CA SER A 18 -1.07 6.92 20.84
C SER A 18 -1.09 5.58 20.11
N GLN A 19 0.07 4.95 19.91
CA GLN A 19 0.17 3.62 19.29
C GLN A 19 -0.67 2.57 20.04
N TYR A 20 -0.77 2.69 21.37
CA TYR A 20 -1.64 1.84 22.19
C TYR A 20 -3.12 2.03 21.88
N ARG A 21 -3.61 3.29 21.86
CA ARG A 21 -5.02 3.58 21.58
C ARG A 21 -5.40 3.26 20.14
N PHE A 22 -4.50 3.51 19.20
CA PHE A 22 -4.67 3.12 17.81
C PHE A 22 -4.77 1.60 17.67
N GLY A 23 -3.82 0.86 18.26
CA GLY A 23 -3.83 -0.60 18.25
C GLY A 23 -5.11 -1.17 18.82
N LYS A 24 -5.59 -0.65 19.96
CA LYS A 24 -6.88 -1.07 20.53
C LYS A 24 -8.08 -0.87 19.60
N LYS A 25 -8.09 0.18 18.77
CA LYS A 25 -9.17 0.40 17.80
C LYS A 25 -9.16 -0.63 16.68
N ILE A 26 -7.98 -1.02 16.20
CA ILE A 26 -7.80 -1.94 15.06
C ILE A 26 -7.51 -3.39 15.52
N GLY A 27 -7.81 -3.72 16.77
CA GLY A 27 -7.67 -5.09 17.30
C GLY A 27 -6.24 -5.61 17.51
N VAL A 28 -5.21 -4.75 17.56
CA VAL A 28 -3.80 -5.17 17.74
C VAL A 28 -3.10 -4.49 18.92
N SER A 29 -1.94 -5.01 19.33
CA SER A 29 -1.14 -4.38 20.39
C SER A 29 -0.46 -3.08 19.91
N GLY A 30 -0.18 -2.15 20.82
CA GLY A 30 0.61 -0.96 20.49
C GLY A 30 2.02 -1.27 19.99
N LYS A 31 2.61 -2.40 20.43
CA LYS A 31 3.89 -2.89 19.91
C LYS A 31 3.78 -3.31 18.44
N THR A 32 2.67 -3.94 18.07
CA THR A 32 2.36 -4.32 16.68
C THR A 32 2.25 -3.08 15.79
N VAL A 33 1.55 -2.03 16.25
CA VAL A 33 1.47 -0.74 15.55
C VAL A 33 2.86 -0.14 15.36
N SER A 34 3.69 -0.14 16.41
CA SER A 34 5.09 0.31 16.31
C SER A 34 5.89 -0.48 15.27
N ALA A 35 5.70 -1.80 15.19
CA ALA A 35 6.36 -2.64 14.19
C ALA A 35 5.92 -2.29 12.76
N TYR A 36 4.64 -2.00 12.53
CA TYR A 36 4.14 -1.52 11.24
C TYR A 36 4.73 -0.17 10.87
N GLU A 37 4.66 0.81 11.77
CA GLU A 37 5.13 2.18 11.52
C GLU A 37 6.65 2.27 11.30
N THR A 38 7.41 1.37 11.91
CA THR A 38 8.87 1.31 11.73
C THR A 38 9.28 0.47 10.52
N GLY A 39 8.34 -0.29 9.93
CA GLY A 39 8.60 -1.22 8.83
C GLY A 39 9.26 -2.54 9.28
N ARG A 40 9.29 -2.83 10.57
CA ARG A 40 9.75 -4.13 11.11
C ARG A 40 8.77 -5.27 10.82
N ALA A 41 7.50 -4.93 10.61
CA ALA A 41 6.46 -5.87 10.18
C ALA A 41 5.63 -5.24 9.07
N VAL A 42 5.15 -6.06 8.14
CA VAL A 42 4.17 -5.65 7.13
C VAL A 42 2.77 -5.94 7.67
N PRO A 43 1.87 -4.94 7.73
CA PRO A 43 0.49 -5.16 8.16
C PRO A 43 -0.22 -6.09 7.15
N PRO A 44 -0.96 -7.11 7.63
CA PRO A 44 -1.81 -7.91 6.76
C PRO A 44 -2.87 -7.06 6.07
N GLU A 45 -3.32 -7.48 4.90
CA GLU A 45 -4.36 -6.78 4.13
C GLU A 45 -5.62 -6.51 4.97
N LYS A 46 -6.07 -7.50 5.75
CA LYS A 46 -7.19 -7.34 6.69
C LYS A 46 -7.02 -6.13 7.62
N ILE A 47 -5.82 -5.91 8.17
CA ILE A 47 -5.55 -4.77 9.05
C ILE A 47 -5.57 -3.46 8.27
N ILE A 48 -5.08 -3.45 7.03
CA ILE A 48 -5.12 -2.25 6.17
C ILE A 48 -6.57 -1.87 5.88
N THR A 49 -7.41 -2.84 5.54
CA THR A 49 -8.85 -2.65 5.30
C THR A 49 -9.55 -2.14 6.56
N GLU A 50 -9.30 -2.77 7.71
CA GLU A 50 -9.88 -2.38 8.99
C GLU A 50 -9.49 -0.95 9.40
N ILE A 51 -8.24 -0.53 9.18
CA ILE A 51 -7.83 0.86 9.40
C ILE A 51 -8.61 1.78 8.44
N SER A 52 -8.72 1.41 7.17
CA SER A 52 -9.45 2.22 6.17
C SER A 52 -10.91 2.43 6.55
N GLU A 53 -11.58 1.38 7.04
CA GLU A 53 -12.98 1.42 7.46
C GLU A 53 -13.16 2.24 8.75
N ILE A 54 -12.40 1.93 9.81
CA ILE A 54 -12.54 2.55 11.14
C ILE A 54 -12.27 4.06 11.08
N PHE A 55 -11.28 4.47 10.29
CA PHE A 55 -10.90 5.87 10.19
C PHE A 55 -11.52 6.56 8.96
N SER A 56 -12.26 5.83 8.12
CA SER A 56 -12.85 6.34 6.87
C SER A 56 -11.84 7.06 5.98
N VAL A 57 -10.60 6.55 5.94
CA VAL A 57 -9.49 7.09 5.15
C VAL A 57 -9.04 6.02 4.16
N PRO A 58 -9.12 6.27 2.84
CA PRO A 58 -8.65 5.32 1.84
C PRO A 58 -7.14 5.06 1.98
N ILE A 59 -6.75 3.81 2.21
CA ILE A 59 -5.35 3.40 2.18
C ILE A 59 -5.07 2.68 0.87
N LEU A 60 -4.52 3.41 -0.10
CA LEU A 60 -3.97 2.78 -1.30
C LEU A 60 -2.56 2.24 -0.97
N TYR A 61 -2.40 0.92 -1.01
CA TYR A 61 -1.12 0.25 -0.85
C TYR A 61 -0.99 -0.88 -1.87
N MET A 62 0.23 -1.06 -2.36
CA MET A 62 0.55 -2.13 -3.28
C MET A 62 1.82 -2.83 -2.81
N ASN A 63 1.75 -4.14 -2.70
CA ASN A 63 2.90 -4.95 -2.29
C ASN A 63 3.90 -5.09 -3.46
N LYS A 64 5.10 -5.60 -3.17
CA LYS A 64 6.17 -5.73 -4.17
C LYS A 64 5.78 -6.67 -5.33
N VAL A 65 5.02 -7.72 -5.05
CA VAL A 65 4.60 -8.72 -6.04
C VAL A 65 3.61 -8.10 -7.03
N GLU A 66 2.62 -7.36 -6.53
CA GLU A 66 1.65 -6.63 -7.36
C GLU A 66 2.35 -5.58 -8.22
N LYS A 67 3.31 -4.83 -7.65
CA LYS A 67 4.13 -3.86 -8.42
C LYS A 67 4.89 -4.55 -9.55
N CYS A 68 5.44 -5.74 -9.32
CA CYS A 68 6.10 -6.53 -10.37
C CYS A 68 5.11 -6.97 -11.47
N LYS A 69 3.96 -7.53 -11.11
CA LYS A 69 2.95 -7.97 -12.09
C LYS A 69 2.47 -6.81 -12.97
N LEU A 70 2.20 -5.65 -12.38
CA LEU A 70 1.81 -4.45 -13.12
C LEU A 70 2.93 -3.97 -14.05
N ARG A 71 4.18 -4.04 -13.59
CA ARG A 71 5.33 -3.70 -14.43
C ARG A 71 5.40 -4.61 -15.65
N ASP A 72 5.20 -5.91 -15.48
CA ASP A 72 5.23 -6.89 -16.57
C ASP A 72 4.10 -6.63 -17.58
N GLN A 73 2.90 -6.32 -17.08
CA GLN A 73 1.77 -5.92 -17.92
C GLN A 73 2.07 -4.64 -18.72
N ILE A 74 2.68 -3.63 -18.10
CA ILE A 74 3.06 -2.38 -18.77
C ILE A 74 4.09 -2.66 -19.87
N ILE A 75 5.06 -3.53 -19.63
CA ILE A 75 6.06 -3.92 -20.64
C ILE A 75 5.37 -4.59 -21.82
N SER A 76 4.44 -5.51 -21.57
CA SER A 76 3.69 -6.19 -22.64
C SER A 76 2.89 -5.20 -23.49
N VAL A 77 2.22 -4.24 -22.85
CA VAL A 77 1.47 -3.18 -23.57
C VAL A 77 2.41 -2.30 -24.39
N LYS A 78 3.57 -1.92 -23.84
CA LYS A 78 4.56 -1.12 -24.59
C LYS A 78 5.07 -1.84 -25.84
N ASN A 79 5.45 -3.11 -25.70
CA ASN A 79 5.90 -3.91 -26.84
C ASN A 79 4.80 -4.05 -27.91
N PHE A 80 3.54 -4.17 -27.47
CA PHE A 80 2.42 -4.20 -28.40
C PHE A 80 2.28 -2.88 -29.17
N VAL A 81 2.37 -1.74 -28.49
CA VAL A 81 2.34 -0.41 -29.13
C VAL A 81 3.49 -0.25 -30.11
N GLU A 82 4.72 -0.61 -29.74
CA GLU A 82 5.88 -0.55 -30.65
C GLU A 82 5.68 -1.40 -31.93
N ASN A 83 5.04 -2.56 -31.81
CA ASN A 83 4.73 -3.38 -32.98
C ASN A 83 3.68 -2.71 -33.89
N LEU A 84 2.66 -2.08 -33.32
CA LEU A 84 1.67 -1.32 -34.08
C LEU A 84 2.31 -0.15 -34.82
N GLU A 85 3.22 0.57 -34.17
CA GLU A 85 3.95 1.69 -34.79
C GLU A 85 4.77 1.24 -36.00
N LYS A 86 5.41 0.06 -35.92
CA LYS A 86 6.13 -0.53 -37.08
C LYS A 86 5.20 -0.85 -38.24
N VAL A 87 4.05 -1.48 -37.96
CA VAL A 87 3.05 -1.79 -39.00
C VAL A 87 2.54 -0.53 -39.69
N LEU A 88 2.38 0.57 -38.94
CA LEU A 88 1.96 1.85 -39.50
C LEU A 88 3.06 2.53 -40.33
N ALA A 89 4.33 2.35 -39.98
CA ALA A 89 5.46 2.96 -40.70
C ALA A 89 5.82 2.23 -42.01
N GLU A 90 5.39 0.97 -42.16
CA GLU A 90 5.61 0.16 -43.37
C GLU A 90 4.53 0.38 -44.45
N ASN A 91 3.48 1.14 -44.17
CA ASN A 91 2.44 1.57 -45.13
C ASN A 91 2.60 3.03 -45.53
#